data_AF-A0A7S0VSW4-F1
#
_entry.id   AF-A0A7S0VSW4-F1
#
_cell.length_a   1.000
_cell.length_b   1.000
_cell.length_c   1.000
_cell.angle_alpha   90.00
_cell.angle_beta   90.00
_cell.angle_gamma   90.00
#
_symmetry.space_group_name_H-M   'P 1'
#
loop_
_entity.id
_entity.type
_entity.pdbx_description
1 polymer ?
#
loop_
_entity_poly.entity_id
_entity_poly.type
_entity_poly.pdbx_seq_one_letter_code
_entity_poly.pdbx_strand_id
1 'polypeptide(L)'
;FTAKFMNQASALVHIYTDGTVLVTHGGTEMGQGLHTKMCQVAATELGCPLKDVHVSETATDKCANTLPTAASVGADLNGMAVKDACDQINARLLPLRTKNPKAPLSELANLAFFNRVDLSAHGFYKTPDIGYDFETQTGRPFHYFAYGVACSEVEVDVLTG
;
A
#
# COMPACT_ATOMS: atom_id res chain seq x y z
N PHE A 1 1.33 8.93 12.96
CA PHE A 1 1.33 10.33 13.45
C PHE A 1 0.42 10.47 14.67
N THR A 2 0.77 11.34 15.63
CA THR A 2 -0.14 11.66 16.75
C THR A 2 -1.39 12.42 16.29
N ALA A 3 -1.24 13.30 15.29
CA ALA A 3 -2.38 13.97 14.67
C ALA A 3 -3.23 12.97 13.86
N LYS A 4 -4.46 12.72 14.28
CA LYS A 4 -5.34 11.68 13.72
C LYS A 4 -5.53 11.80 12.21
N PHE A 5 -5.76 13.01 11.70
CA PHE A 5 -5.98 13.26 10.27
C PHE A 5 -4.77 12.91 9.39
N MET A 6 -3.57 12.78 9.97
CA MET A 6 -2.37 12.41 9.22
C MET A 6 -2.19 10.87 9.09
N ASN A 7 -3.17 10.06 9.47
CA ASN A 7 -3.06 8.59 9.39
C ASN A 7 -4.04 8.04 8.35
N GLN A 8 -3.90 8.53 7.12
CA GLN A 8 -4.71 8.11 5.98
C GLN A 8 -3.85 8.01 4.72
N ALA A 9 -4.26 7.17 3.77
CA ALA A 9 -3.62 7.06 2.46
C ALA A 9 -4.63 6.63 1.40
N SER A 10 -4.30 6.94 0.14
CA SER A 10 -5.04 6.53 -1.05
C SER A 10 -4.11 5.82 -2.04
N ALA A 11 -4.72 4.98 -2.86
CA ALA A 11 -4.07 4.30 -3.97
C ALA A 11 -5.04 4.18 -5.16
N LEU A 12 -4.47 4.06 -6.36
CA LEU A 12 -5.19 3.79 -7.60
C LEU A 12 -4.56 2.57 -8.26
N VAL A 13 -5.39 1.57 -8.57
CA VAL A 13 -4.94 0.32 -9.21
C VAL A 13 -5.74 0.11 -10.49
N HIS A 14 -5.03 -0.22 -11.56
CA HIS A 14 -5.59 -0.62 -12.85
C HIS A 14 -5.08 -2.01 -13.23
N ILE A 15 -5.97 -2.85 -13.76
CA ILE A 15 -5.58 -4.09 -14.45
C ILE A 15 -5.89 -3.91 -15.93
N TYR A 16 -4.86 -4.01 -16.77
CA TYR A 16 -5.02 -3.97 -18.23
C TYR A 16 -5.52 -5.30 -18.78
N THR A 17 -6.01 -5.29 -20.02
CA THR A 17 -6.61 -6.46 -20.66
C THR A 17 -5.62 -7.61 -20.92
N ASP A 18 -4.32 -7.34 -20.81
CA ASP A 18 -3.25 -8.34 -20.89
C ASP A 18 -2.89 -8.93 -19.51
N GLY A 19 -3.52 -8.48 -18.43
CA GLY A 19 -3.30 -8.93 -17.06
C GLY A 19 -2.21 -8.17 -16.31
N THR A 20 -1.53 -7.22 -16.94
CA THR A 20 -0.56 -6.36 -16.23
C THR A 20 -1.28 -5.38 -15.32
N VAL A 21 -0.64 -5.06 -14.19
CA VAL A 21 -1.22 -4.24 -13.13
C VAL A 21 -0.39 -2.97 -12.97
N LEU A 22 -1.05 -1.81 -13.05
CA LEU A 22 -0.44 -0.52 -12.73
C LEU A 22 -0.96 -0.03 -11.39
N VAL A 23 -0.03 0.24 -10.48
CA VAL A 23 -0.30 0.74 -9.12
C VAL A 23 0.23 2.16 -9.00
N THR A 24 -0.56 3.05 -8.40
CA THR A 24 -0.13 4.37 -7.94
C THR A 24 -0.62 4.57 -6.52
N HIS A 25 0.16 5.25 -5.68
CA HIS A 25 -0.20 5.54 -4.30
C HIS A 25 0.40 6.87 -3.85
N GLY A 26 -0.07 7.39 -2.71
CA GLY A 26 0.36 8.70 -2.20
C GLY A 26 1.78 8.79 -1.64
N GLY A 27 2.36 7.65 -1.22
CA GLY A 27 3.74 7.62 -0.72
C GLY A 27 4.82 7.73 -1.79
N THR A 28 6.02 8.18 -1.40
CA THR A 28 7.17 8.50 -2.27
C THR A 28 8.35 7.58 -1.97
N GLU A 29 8.98 7.07 -3.02
CA GLU A 29 10.21 6.29 -2.92
C GLU A 29 11.43 7.19 -2.63
N MET A 30 12.24 6.79 -1.66
CA MET A 30 13.46 7.49 -1.24
C MET A 30 14.56 6.50 -0.79
N GLY A 31 14.51 5.24 -1.26
CA GLY A 31 15.49 4.18 -0.99
C GLY A 31 15.05 3.17 0.07
N GLN A 32 13.92 3.40 0.72
CA GLN A 32 13.31 2.50 1.72
C GLN A 32 12.58 1.31 1.10
N GLY A 33 12.45 1.27 -0.23
CA GLY A 33 11.79 0.20 -0.97
C GLY A 33 10.28 0.20 -0.79
N LEU A 34 9.67 1.39 -0.73
CA LEU A 34 8.22 1.54 -0.61
C LEU A 34 7.51 0.99 -1.85
N HIS A 35 7.93 1.37 -3.05
CA HIS A 35 7.28 0.91 -4.28
C HIS A 35 7.41 -0.61 -4.45
N THR A 36 8.57 -1.19 -4.10
CA THR A 36 8.76 -2.64 -4.08
C THR A 36 7.75 -3.34 -3.18
N LYS A 37 7.52 -2.82 -1.97
CA LYS A 37 6.51 -3.37 -1.05
C LYS A 37 5.10 -3.25 -1.60
N MET A 38 4.76 -2.16 -2.29
CA MET A 38 3.42 -2.00 -2.87
C MET A 38 3.18 -2.96 -4.02
N CYS A 39 4.19 -3.23 -4.86
CA CYS A 39 4.10 -4.29 -5.87
C CYS A 39 3.86 -5.66 -5.23
N GLN A 40 4.55 -5.97 -4.12
CA GLN A 40 4.36 -7.23 -3.38
C GLN A 40 2.95 -7.37 -2.82
N VAL A 41 2.38 -6.29 -2.26
CA VAL A 41 0.99 -6.26 -1.77
C VAL A 41 0.04 -6.54 -2.93
N ALA A 42 0.09 -5.75 -4.01
CA ALA A 42 -0.82 -5.91 -5.14
C ALA A 42 -0.70 -7.31 -5.80
N ALA A 43 0.51 -7.83 -5.97
CA ALA A 43 0.74 -9.17 -6.52
C ALA A 43 0.12 -10.27 -5.66
N THR A 44 0.28 -10.16 -4.33
CA THR A 44 -0.28 -11.11 -3.36
C THR A 44 -1.81 -11.07 -3.38
N GLU A 45 -2.39 -9.87 -3.31
CA GLU A 45 -3.84 -9.70 -3.25
C GLU A 45 -4.52 -10.12 -4.55
N LEU A 46 -3.95 -9.77 -5.72
CA LEU A 46 -4.52 -10.13 -7.02
C LEU A 46 -4.16 -11.55 -7.47
N GLY A 47 -3.29 -12.24 -6.76
CA GLY A 47 -2.83 -13.59 -7.10
C GLY A 47 -2.12 -13.65 -8.45
N CYS A 48 -1.25 -12.67 -8.74
CA CYS A 48 -0.46 -12.62 -9.96
C CYS A 48 1.06 -12.57 -9.67
N PRO A 49 1.91 -12.93 -10.64
CA PRO A 49 3.36 -12.78 -10.51
C PRO A 49 3.79 -11.33 -10.28
N LEU A 50 4.77 -11.12 -9.39
CA LEU A 50 5.32 -9.79 -9.10
C LEU A 50 5.80 -9.02 -10.34
N LYS A 51 6.34 -9.74 -11.33
CA LYS A 51 6.83 -9.17 -12.60
C LYS A 51 5.73 -8.50 -13.44
N ASP A 52 4.47 -8.84 -13.20
CA ASP A 52 3.32 -8.31 -13.93
C ASP A 52 2.73 -7.07 -13.24
N VAL A 53 3.31 -6.65 -12.10
CA VAL A 53 2.91 -5.47 -11.33
C VAL A 53 3.96 -4.38 -11.46
N HIS A 54 3.52 -3.18 -11.86
CA HIS A 54 4.35 -2.02 -11.99
C HIS A 54 3.81 -0.85 -11.16
N VAL A 55 4.70 -0.13 -10.48
CA VAL A 55 4.39 1.17 -9.90
C VAL A 55 5.01 2.24 -10.80
N SER A 56 4.20 3.19 -11.26
CA SER A 56 4.66 4.28 -12.13
C SER A 56 5.41 5.35 -11.33
N GLU A 57 4.68 6.25 -10.68
CA GLU A 57 5.23 7.39 -9.95
C GLU A 57 4.18 7.89 -8.95
N THR A 58 4.60 8.70 -7.99
CA THR A 58 3.69 9.44 -7.11
C THR A 58 3.26 10.74 -7.80
N ALA A 59 1.98 10.89 -8.13
CA ALA A 59 1.46 12.10 -8.77
C ALA A 59 0.10 12.52 -8.21
N THR A 60 -0.10 13.83 -8.04
CA THR A 60 -1.28 14.41 -7.38
C THR A 60 -2.55 14.38 -8.22
N ASP A 61 -2.41 14.20 -9.53
CA ASP A 61 -3.51 13.95 -10.46
C ASP A 61 -4.08 12.52 -10.32
N LYS A 62 -3.24 11.56 -9.89
CA LYS A 62 -3.63 10.16 -9.65
C LYS A 62 -4.11 9.93 -8.21
N CYS A 63 -3.43 10.52 -7.23
CA CYS A 63 -3.79 10.43 -5.82
C CYS A 63 -3.76 11.83 -5.19
N ALA A 64 -4.94 12.40 -4.94
CA ALA A 64 -5.07 13.73 -4.33
C ALA A 64 -4.94 13.70 -2.80
N ASN A 65 -4.64 14.86 -2.21
CA ASN A 65 -4.63 15.09 -0.75
C ASN A 65 -3.75 14.11 0.04
N THR A 66 -2.62 13.73 -0.54
CA THR A 66 -1.68 12.78 0.07
C THR A 66 -0.92 13.43 1.22
N LEU A 67 -0.42 12.58 2.10
CA LEU A 67 0.39 12.98 3.25
C LEU A 67 1.87 12.76 2.97
N PRO A 68 2.77 13.48 3.67
CA PRO A 68 4.20 13.26 3.52
C PRO A 68 4.57 11.82 3.88
N THR A 69 5.52 11.25 3.12
CA THR A 69 6.10 9.94 3.44
C THR A 69 7.01 10.07 4.65
N ALA A 70 6.44 9.89 5.83
CA ALA A 70 7.10 10.13 7.11
C ALA A 70 6.56 9.22 8.23
N ALA A 71 7.08 9.42 9.45
CA ALA A 71 6.66 8.73 10.68
C ALA A 71 6.72 7.19 10.62
N SER A 72 7.54 6.63 9.73
CA SER A 72 7.75 5.19 9.53
C SER A 72 6.49 4.37 9.19
N VAL A 73 5.38 5.02 8.83
CA VAL A 73 4.09 4.37 8.52
C VAL A 73 3.77 4.36 7.03
N GLY A 74 4.70 4.82 6.19
CA GLY A 74 4.47 4.95 4.74
C GLY A 74 4.05 3.64 4.07
N ALA A 75 4.74 2.53 4.39
CA ALA A 75 4.39 1.22 3.85
C ALA A 75 3.07 0.69 4.40
N ASP A 76 2.80 0.86 5.70
CA ASP A 76 1.57 0.42 6.34
C ASP A 76 0.35 1.10 5.73
N LEU A 77 0.36 2.44 5.65
CA LEU A 77 -0.77 3.22 5.17
C LEU A 77 -1.03 2.96 3.68
N ASN A 78 0.00 3.09 2.84
CA ASN A 78 -0.15 2.90 1.39
C ASN A 78 -0.41 1.43 1.05
N GLY A 79 0.15 0.48 1.80
CA GLY A 79 -0.09 -0.94 1.61
C GLY A 79 -1.53 -1.31 1.84
N MET A 80 -2.14 -0.80 2.92
CA MET A 80 -3.56 -1.00 3.17
C MET A 80 -4.46 -0.32 2.13
N ALA A 81 -4.08 0.86 1.62
CA ALA A 81 -4.81 1.51 0.53
C ALA A 81 -4.73 0.72 -0.78
N VAL A 82 -3.55 0.20 -1.15
CA VAL A 82 -3.38 -0.70 -2.31
C VAL A 82 -4.18 -1.97 -2.13
N LYS A 83 -4.14 -2.57 -0.94
CA LYS A 83 -4.94 -3.75 -0.61
C LYS A 83 -6.43 -3.49 -0.80
N ASP A 84 -6.95 -2.38 -0.30
CA ASP A 84 -8.37 -2.01 -0.46
C ASP A 84 -8.77 -1.89 -1.94
N ALA A 85 -7.93 -1.27 -2.78
CA ALA A 85 -8.17 -1.23 -4.23
C ALA A 85 -8.20 -2.65 -4.85
N CYS A 86 -7.26 -3.51 -4.44
CA CYS A 86 -7.20 -4.89 -4.93
C CYS A 86 -8.40 -5.73 -4.47
N ASP A 87 -8.85 -5.56 -3.22
CA ASP A 87 -10.02 -6.24 -2.65
C ASP A 87 -11.30 -5.86 -3.44
N GLN A 88 -11.46 -4.57 -3.79
CA GLN A 88 -12.56 -4.11 -4.64
C GLN A 88 -12.53 -4.77 -6.02
N ILE A 89 -11.37 -4.84 -6.68
CA ILE A 89 -11.24 -5.48 -8.00
C ILE A 89 -11.50 -6.99 -7.90
N ASN A 90 -10.97 -7.65 -6.87
CA ASN A 90 -11.22 -9.07 -6.63
C ASN A 90 -12.70 -9.37 -6.38
N ALA A 91 -13.43 -8.50 -5.67
CA ALA A 91 -14.87 -8.65 -5.49
C ALA A 91 -15.62 -8.63 -6.84
N ARG A 92 -15.20 -7.76 -7.77
CA ARG A 92 -15.77 -7.69 -9.13
C ARG A 92 -15.38 -8.90 -9.97
N LEU A 93 -14.17 -9.42 -9.81
CA LEU A 93 -13.66 -10.60 -10.51
C LEU A 93 -14.16 -11.94 -9.92
N LEU A 94 -14.72 -11.94 -8.71
CA LEU A 94 -15.12 -13.16 -8.00
C LEU A 94 -16.00 -14.10 -8.85
N PRO A 95 -17.04 -13.63 -9.58
CA PRO A 95 -17.85 -14.52 -10.43
C PRO A 95 -17.05 -15.18 -11.55
N LEU A 96 -16.04 -14.49 -12.10
CA LEU A 96 -15.17 -15.01 -13.16
C LEU A 96 -14.14 -16.00 -12.60
N ARG A 97 -13.58 -15.70 -11.43
CA ARG A 97 -12.68 -16.61 -10.70
C ARG A 97 -13.37 -17.90 -10.28
N THR A 98 -14.61 -17.84 -9.81
CA THR A 98 -15.38 -19.04 -9.44
C THR A 98 -15.66 -19.93 -10.64
N LYS A 99 -15.93 -19.34 -11.81
CA LYS A 99 -16.12 -20.10 -13.06
C LYS A 99 -14.81 -20.66 -13.62
N ASN A 100 -13.70 -19.94 -13.43
CA ASN A 100 -12.39 -20.27 -14.00
C ASN A 100 -11.30 -20.26 -12.90
N PRO A 101 -11.31 -21.21 -11.96
CA PRO A 101 -10.49 -21.14 -10.74
C PRO A 101 -8.98 -21.21 -10.98
N LYS A 102 -8.54 -21.66 -12.17
CA LYS A 102 -7.13 -21.77 -12.55
C LYS A 102 -6.71 -20.76 -13.62
N ALA A 103 -7.63 -19.90 -14.07
CA ALA A 103 -7.32 -18.94 -15.12
C ALA A 103 -6.30 -17.90 -14.61
N PRO A 104 -5.26 -17.58 -15.39
CA PRO A 104 -4.35 -16.49 -15.05
C PRO A 104 -5.09 -15.16 -15.06
N LEU A 105 -4.53 -14.16 -14.38
CA LEU A 105 -5.13 -12.82 -14.30
C LEU A 105 -5.36 -12.20 -15.69
N SER A 106 -4.50 -12.49 -16.66
CA SER A 106 -4.64 -12.04 -18.05
C SER A 106 -5.93 -12.52 -18.73
N GLU A 107 -6.27 -13.80 -18.56
CA GLU A 107 -7.52 -14.36 -19.08
C GLU A 107 -8.74 -13.76 -18.36
N LEU A 108 -8.66 -13.64 -17.02
CA LEU A 108 -9.73 -13.04 -16.23
C LEU A 108 -9.95 -11.57 -16.59
N ALA A 109 -8.89 -10.80 -16.82
CA ALA A 109 -8.96 -9.40 -17.22
C ALA A 109 -9.58 -9.24 -18.61
N ASN A 110 -9.20 -10.10 -19.56
CA ASN A 110 -9.78 -10.10 -20.89
C ASN A 110 -11.29 -10.45 -20.86
N LEU A 111 -11.66 -11.48 -20.09
CA LEU A 111 -13.06 -11.85 -19.88
C LEU A 111 -13.85 -10.73 -19.18
N ALA A 112 -13.26 -10.08 -18.17
CA ALA A 112 -13.87 -8.96 -17.47
C ALA A 112 -14.17 -7.80 -18.42
N PHE A 113 -13.24 -7.47 -19.32
CA PHE A 113 -13.43 -6.45 -20.34
C PHE A 113 -14.65 -6.74 -21.24
N PHE A 114 -14.75 -7.95 -21.80
CA PHE A 114 -15.89 -8.32 -22.64
C PHE A 114 -17.21 -8.42 -21.85
N ASN A 115 -17.14 -8.68 -20.54
CA ASN A 115 -18.30 -8.65 -19.64
C ASN A 115 -18.61 -7.24 -19.09
N ARG A 116 -17.88 -6.21 -19.51
CA ARG A 116 -18.04 -4.81 -19.06
C ARG A 116 -17.87 -4.65 -17.55
N VAL A 117 -16.95 -5.41 -16.97
CA VAL A 117 -16.56 -5.31 -15.56
C VAL A 117 -15.40 -4.34 -15.44
N ASP A 118 -15.56 -3.33 -14.58
CA ASP A 118 -14.52 -2.32 -14.34
C ASP A 118 -13.32 -2.90 -13.57
N LEU A 119 -12.13 -2.73 -14.15
CA LEU A 119 -10.83 -3.19 -13.63
C LEU A 119 -9.97 -2.06 -13.06
N SER A 120 -10.57 -0.91 -12.78
CA SER A 120 -9.94 0.22 -12.09
C SER A 120 -10.57 0.42 -10.71
N ALA A 121 -9.76 0.59 -9.67
CA ALA A 121 -10.27 0.90 -8.34
C ALA A 121 -9.39 1.91 -7.60
N HIS A 122 -10.06 2.82 -6.90
CA HIS A 122 -9.45 3.71 -5.93
C HIS A 122 -9.58 3.10 -4.54
N GLY A 123 -8.45 2.84 -3.90
CA GLY A 123 -8.38 2.31 -2.55
C GLY A 123 -8.09 3.40 -1.52
N PHE A 124 -8.59 3.20 -0.31
CA PHE A 124 -8.38 4.17 0.78
C PHE A 124 -8.22 3.46 2.12
N TYR A 125 -7.31 3.97 2.95
CA TYR A 125 -7.12 3.48 4.30
C TYR A 125 -7.05 4.62 5.30
N LYS A 126 -7.61 4.38 6.49
CA LYS A 126 -7.46 5.20 7.69
C LYS A 126 -7.11 4.29 8.86
N THR A 127 -6.07 4.63 9.62
CA THR A 127 -5.68 3.83 10.78
C THR A 127 -6.81 3.82 11.82
N PRO A 128 -7.30 2.64 12.24
CA PRO A 128 -8.35 2.54 13.23
C PRO A 128 -7.82 2.80 14.65
N ASP A 129 -8.73 3.13 15.55
CA ASP A 129 -8.51 3.13 17.00
C ASP A 129 -7.34 3.99 17.50
N ILE A 130 -7.09 5.11 16.81
CA ILE A 130 -6.11 6.14 17.20
C ILE A 130 -6.79 7.48 17.48
N GLY A 131 -6.18 8.24 18.38
CA GLY A 131 -6.63 9.56 18.84
C GLY A 131 -6.14 9.81 20.26
N TYR A 132 -5.46 10.93 20.47
CA TYR A 132 -4.92 11.33 21.76
C TYR A 132 -5.32 12.77 22.04
N ASP A 133 -5.79 13.02 23.25
CA ASP A 133 -6.18 14.33 23.73
C ASP A 133 -5.13 14.83 24.73
N PHE A 134 -4.47 15.94 24.40
CA PHE A 134 -3.43 16.55 25.23
C PHE A 134 -4.00 17.31 26.43
N GLU A 135 -5.26 17.74 26.41
CA GLU A 135 -5.90 18.40 27.54
C GLU A 135 -6.23 17.39 28.64
N THR A 136 -6.87 16.27 28.27
CA THR A 136 -7.22 15.21 29.22
C THR A 136 -6.09 14.21 29.46
N GLN A 137 -5.05 14.22 28.63
CA GLN A 137 -3.95 13.24 28.61
C GLN A 137 -4.41 11.79 28.41
N THR A 138 -5.52 11.60 27.71
CA THR A 138 -6.12 10.27 27.47
C THR A 138 -6.15 9.91 25.99
N GLY A 139 -6.30 8.62 25.71
CA GLY A 139 -6.43 8.07 24.36
C GLY A 139 -5.19 7.32 23.88
N ARG A 140 -5.21 6.93 22.60
CA ARG A 140 -4.18 6.10 21.96
C ARG A 140 -3.44 6.91 20.89
N PRO A 141 -2.24 7.43 21.19
CA PRO A 141 -1.48 8.24 20.23
C PRO A 141 -0.83 7.41 19.10
N PHE A 142 -0.55 6.13 19.35
CA PHE A 142 0.16 5.25 18.42
C PHE A 142 -0.60 3.93 18.23
N HIS A 143 -0.56 3.40 17.00
CA HIS A 143 -1.20 2.13 16.68
C HIS A 143 -0.42 0.92 17.22
N TYR A 144 0.91 0.96 17.19
CA TYR A 144 1.77 -0.07 17.79
C TYR A 144 3.13 0.54 18.17
N PHE A 145 3.98 -0.25 18.80
CA PHE A 145 5.34 0.12 19.18
C PHE A 145 6.33 -0.89 18.59
N ALA A 146 7.43 -0.38 18.02
CA ALA A 146 8.57 -1.19 17.61
C ALA A 146 9.63 -1.17 18.72
N TYR A 147 10.17 -2.34 19.07
CA TYR A 147 11.15 -2.51 20.15
C TYR A 147 12.43 -3.13 19.59
N GLY A 148 13.58 -2.76 20.18
CA GLY A 148 14.89 -3.31 19.85
C GLY A 148 15.91 -3.02 20.96
N VAL A 149 16.95 -3.84 21.05
CA VAL A 149 18.08 -3.68 21.97
C VAL A 149 19.36 -3.76 21.16
N ALA A 150 20.33 -2.89 21.45
CA ALA A 150 21.64 -2.87 20.82
C ALA A 150 22.74 -2.76 21.88
N CYS A 151 23.86 -3.46 21.67
CA CYS A 151 25.08 -3.34 22.45
C CYS A 151 26.22 -2.96 21.50
N SER A 152 27.10 -2.05 21.92
CA SER A 152 28.24 -1.61 21.12
C SER A 152 29.43 -1.37 22.04
N GLU A 153 30.58 -1.88 21.63
CA GLU A 153 31.88 -1.65 22.26
C GLU A 153 32.79 -1.00 21.22
N VAL A 154 33.47 0.08 21.62
CA VAL A 154 34.42 0.81 20.79
C VAL A 154 35.65 1.14 21.64
N GLU A 155 36.83 1.03 21.04
CA GLU A 155 38.09 1.54 21.60
C GLU A 155 38.49 2.78 20.79
N VAL A 156 38.78 3.88 21.48
CA VAL A 156 39.12 5.18 20.85
C VAL A 156 40.59 5.47 21.09
N ASP A 157 41.28 5.95 20.05
CA ASP A 157 42.67 6.39 20.18
C ASP A 157 42.73 7.73 20.90
N VAL A 158 43.37 7.76 22.07
CA VAL A 158 43.49 8.97 22.90
C VAL A 158 44.36 10.08 22.27
N LEU A 159 45.12 9.78 21.22
CA LEU A 159 45.94 10.75 20.51
C LEU A 159 45.23 11.36 19.29
N THR A 160 44.31 10.63 18.64
CA THR A 160 43.65 11.08 17.41
C THR A 160 42.15 11.35 17.53
N GLY A 161 41.52 10.90 18.62
CA GLY A 161 40.05 10.81 18.72
C GLY A 161 39.49 9.71 17.84
#